data_AF-A0A7P0T9W8-F1
#
_entry.id   AF-A0A7P0T9W8-F1
#
_cell.length_a   1.000
_cell.length_b   1.000
_cell.length_c   1.000
_cell.angle_alpha   90.00
_cell.angle_beta   90.00
_cell.angle_gamma   90.00
#
_symmetry.space_group_name_H-M   'P 1'
#
loop_
_entity.id
_entity.type
_entity.pdbx_description
1 polymer ?
#
loop_
_entity_poly.entity_id
_entity_poly.type
_entity_poly.pdbx_seq_one_letter_code
_entity_poly.pdbx_strand_id
1 'polypeptide(L)'
;MERNVLTTFSQEMSQLILNEMPKAEYSSLFNDFVESEFFLIDGDSLLITCICEISFKPGQNLHFFYLVERYLVDLISKGGQFTIVFFKDAEYAYFNFPELLSLRTALILHLQKNTTIDVRTTFSRCLSKEWGSFLEESYPYFLIVADEGLNDLQTQLFNFLIIHSWARKVNVVLSSGQESDVLCLYAYLLPSMYRHQIFSWKNKQNIKDAYTTLLNQLERFKLSALAPLFGSLKWNNITEEPCFWFISC
;
A
#
# COMPACT_ATOMS: atom_id res chain seq x y z
N MET A 1 0.70 -17.45 23.38
CA MET A 1 1.41 -16.24 23.81
C MET A 1 1.59 -15.26 22.64
N GLU A 2 2.05 -15.70 21.46
CA GLU A 2 2.18 -14.87 20.24
C GLU A 2 0.88 -14.19 19.77
N ARG A 3 -0.27 -14.87 19.87
CA ARG A 3 -1.57 -14.34 19.46
C ARG A 3 -2.00 -13.08 20.23
N ASN A 4 -1.48 -12.88 21.45
CA ASN A 4 -1.89 -11.81 22.36
C ASN A 4 -1.10 -10.50 22.14
N VAL A 5 0.12 -10.60 21.62
CA VAL A 5 0.99 -9.44 21.36
C VAL A 5 0.55 -8.69 20.10
N LEU A 6 0.24 -9.43 19.02
CA LEU A 6 -0.26 -8.82 17.78
C LEU A 6 -1.59 -8.10 18.02
N THR A 7 -2.53 -8.73 18.72
CA THR A 7 -3.85 -8.13 18.96
C THR A 7 -3.76 -6.88 19.83
N THR A 8 -2.97 -6.90 20.90
CA THR A 8 -2.90 -5.75 21.82
C THR A 8 -2.19 -4.56 21.19
N PHE A 9 -0.98 -4.76 20.63
CA PHE A 9 -0.22 -3.64 20.10
C PHE A 9 -0.83 -3.08 18.81
N SER A 10 -1.42 -3.93 17.98
CA SER A 10 -2.04 -3.43 16.75
C SER A 10 -3.35 -2.69 17.02
N GLN A 11 -4.07 -3.02 18.11
CA GLN A 11 -5.16 -2.19 18.60
C GLN A 11 -4.68 -0.81 19.01
N GLU A 12 -3.56 -0.70 19.73
CA GLU A 12 -2.98 0.61 20.11
C GLU A 12 -2.65 1.46 18.88
N MET A 13 -2.05 0.88 17.84
CA MET A 13 -1.77 1.57 16.58
C MET A 13 -3.06 2.01 15.86
N SER A 14 -4.03 1.11 15.71
CA SER A 14 -5.32 1.45 15.10
C SER A 14 -6.01 2.56 15.87
N GLN A 15 -6.01 2.51 17.20
CA GLN A 15 -6.59 3.56 18.04
C GLN A 15 -5.85 4.89 17.90
N LEU A 16 -4.51 4.88 17.77
CA LEU A 16 -3.76 6.10 17.47
C LEU A 16 -4.24 6.72 16.15
N ILE A 17 -4.34 5.94 15.07
CA ILE A 17 -4.78 6.43 13.76
C ILE A 17 -6.22 6.93 13.81
N LEU A 18 -7.14 6.16 14.41
CA LEU A 18 -8.54 6.54 14.58
C LEU A 18 -8.71 7.84 15.38
N ASN A 19 -7.82 8.11 16.35
CA ASN A 19 -7.84 9.37 17.11
C ASN A 19 -7.28 10.56 16.32
N GLU A 20 -6.56 10.32 15.23
CA GLU A 20 -6.07 11.37 14.31
C GLU A 20 -7.08 11.68 13.21
N MET A 21 -7.89 10.71 12.78
CA MET A 21 -8.89 10.89 11.70
C MET A 21 -9.87 12.06 11.93
N PRO A 22 -10.50 12.26 13.11
CA PRO A 22 -11.36 13.43 13.34
C PRO A 22 -10.63 14.77 13.31
N LYS A 23 -9.30 14.76 13.40
CA LYS A 23 -8.44 15.95 13.35
C LYS A 23 -7.82 16.13 11.96
N ALA A 24 -8.11 15.22 11.03
CA ALA A 24 -7.62 15.32 9.66
C ALA A 24 -8.08 16.63 9.04
N GLU A 25 -7.16 17.30 8.37
CA GLU A 25 -7.49 18.49 7.61
C GLU A 25 -8.09 18.04 6.28
N TYR A 26 -9.33 18.44 6.00
CA TYR A 26 -9.93 18.27 4.68
C TYR A 26 -9.55 19.48 3.83
N SER A 27 -8.56 19.31 2.95
CA SER A 27 -7.97 20.41 2.17
C SER A 27 -7.64 19.97 0.75
N SER A 28 -7.42 20.96 -0.11
CA SER A 28 -6.87 20.70 -1.44
C SER A 28 -5.42 20.25 -1.30
N LEU A 29 -5.09 19.10 -1.88
CA LEU A 29 -3.74 18.56 -1.93
C LEU A 29 -2.82 19.35 -2.87
N PHE A 30 -3.40 20.00 -3.86
CA PHE A 30 -2.70 20.84 -4.82
C PHE A 30 -3.09 22.30 -4.51
N ASN A 31 -2.18 23.07 -3.93
CA ASN A 31 -2.42 24.50 -3.69
C ASN A 31 -2.18 25.29 -4.98
N ASP A 32 -3.04 26.27 -5.24
CA ASP A 32 -3.05 27.11 -6.45
C ASP A 32 -1.75 27.92 -6.73
N PHE A 33 -0.75 27.88 -5.84
CA PHE A 33 0.44 28.74 -5.88
C PHE A 33 1.77 28.05 -5.54
N VAL A 34 1.79 26.76 -5.21
CA VAL A 34 3.04 26.03 -4.95
C VAL A 34 3.14 24.89 -5.95
N GLU A 35 4.19 24.93 -6.77
CA GLU A 35 4.54 23.86 -7.70
C GLU A 35 4.48 22.50 -6.98
N SER A 36 3.72 21.59 -7.61
CA SER A 36 3.60 20.15 -7.35
C SER A 36 4.64 19.55 -6.40
N GLU A 37 4.34 19.55 -5.10
CA GLU A 37 5.18 18.84 -4.14
C GLU A 37 5.16 17.34 -4.48
N PHE A 38 6.34 16.73 -4.54
CA PHE A 38 6.48 15.31 -4.80
C PHE A 38 5.78 14.51 -3.71
N PHE A 39 4.97 13.52 -4.10
CA PHE A 39 4.28 12.64 -3.17
C PHE A 39 4.33 11.18 -3.60
N LEU A 40 3.87 10.30 -2.73
CA LEU A 40 3.87 8.85 -2.96
C LEU A 40 2.45 8.31 -2.95
N ILE A 41 2.24 7.24 -3.72
CA ILE A 41 0.99 6.47 -3.70
C ILE A 41 1.35 5.03 -3.33
N ASP A 42 0.72 4.50 -2.28
CA ASP A 42 0.77 3.06 -2.01
C ASP A 42 -0.04 2.32 -3.08
N GLY A 43 0.63 1.49 -3.87
CA GLY A 43 0.04 0.82 -5.03
C GLY A 43 -0.99 -0.24 -4.66
N ASP A 44 -0.83 -0.88 -3.49
CA ASP A 44 -1.81 -1.84 -2.97
C ASP A 44 -3.06 -1.12 -2.45
N SER A 45 -2.92 0.06 -1.85
CA SER A 45 -4.03 0.97 -1.54
C SER A 45 -4.78 1.39 -2.81
N LEU A 46 -4.08 1.88 -3.83
CA LEU A 46 -4.66 2.27 -5.13
C LEU A 46 -5.48 1.12 -5.74
N LEU A 47 -4.90 -0.09 -5.75
CA LEU A 47 -5.57 -1.29 -6.27
C LEU A 47 -6.87 -1.58 -5.52
N ILE A 48 -6.86 -1.56 -4.18
CA ILE A 48 -8.04 -1.88 -3.37
C ILE A 48 -9.11 -0.81 -3.53
N THR A 49 -8.72 0.47 -3.49
CA THR A 49 -9.66 1.59 -3.69
C THR A 49 -10.43 1.40 -5.00
N CYS A 50 -9.74 1.12 -6.11
CA CYS A 50 -10.39 0.89 -7.40
C CYS A 50 -11.22 -0.39 -7.45
N ILE A 51 -10.79 -1.49 -6.82
CA ILE A 51 -11.56 -2.74 -6.74
C ILE A 51 -12.88 -2.56 -5.98
N CYS A 52 -12.81 -1.86 -4.84
CA CYS A 52 -13.96 -1.58 -3.99
C CYS A 52 -14.96 -0.65 -4.68
N GLU A 53 -14.50 0.36 -5.44
CA GLU A 53 -15.36 1.28 -6.18
C GLU A 53 -16.34 0.55 -7.13
N ILE A 54 -15.90 -0.54 -7.77
CA ILE A 54 -16.72 -1.26 -8.77
C ILE A 54 -17.35 -2.55 -8.26
N SER A 55 -17.19 -2.88 -6.98
CA SER A 55 -17.58 -4.19 -6.43
C SER A 55 -17.09 -5.32 -7.35
N PHE A 56 -15.78 -5.33 -7.61
CA PHE A 56 -15.12 -6.06 -8.68
C PHE A 56 -15.59 -7.52 -8.85
N LYS A 57 -15.87 -7.89 -10.10
CA LYS A 57 -16.26 -9.24 -10.52
C LYS A 57 -15.30 -9.78 -11.59
N PRO A 58 -15.14 -11.12 -11.70
CA PRO A 58 -14.37 -11.72 -12.78
C PRO A 58 -14.78 -11.18 -14.16
N GLY A 59 -13.80 -10.81 -14.98
CA GLY A 59 -14.01 -10.24 -16.32
C GLY A 59 -14.06 -8.70 -16.37
N GLN A 60 -14.01 -8.00 -15.23
CA GLN A 60 -14.02 -6.53 -15.18
C GLN A 60 -12.64 -5.87 -15.23
N ASN A 61 -11.59 -6.61 -15.61
CA ASN A 61 -10.20 -6.11 -15.61
C ASN A 61 -10.07 -4.80 -16.40
N LEU A 62 -10.69 -4.69 -17.58
CA LEU A 62 -10.63 -3.47 -18.39
C LEU A 62 -11.23 -2.25 -17.66
N HIS A 63 -12.33 -2.45 -16.94
CA HIS A 63 -12.95 -1.38 -16.18
C HIS A 63 -12.09 -0.97 -14.98
N PHE A 64 -11.46 -1.95 -14.31
CA PHE A 64 -10.46 -1.67 -13.26
C PHE A 64 -9.30 -0.82 -13.79
N PHE A 65 -8.69 -1.18 -14.92
CA PHE A 65 -7.62 -0.38 -15.52
C PHE A 65 -8.08 1.03 -15.89
N TYR A 66 -9.27 1.16 -16.47
CA TYR A 66 -9.87 2.46 -16.76
C TYR A 66 -10.00 3.34 -15.50
N LEU A 67 -10.44 2.78 -14.36
CA LEU A 67 -10.54 3.54 -13.13
C LEU A 67 -9.18 4.00 -12.59
N VAL A 68 -8.20 3.11 -12.62
CA VAL A 68 -6.84 3.45 -12.20
C VAL A 68 -6.27 4.56 -13.10
N GLU A 69 -6.35 4.39 -14.42
CA GLU A 69 -5.89 5.40 -15.39
C GLU A 69 -6.62 6.73 -15.20
N ARG A 70 -7.95 6.71 -15.05
CA ARG A 70 -8.75 7.91 -14.81
C ARG A 70 -8.29 8.65 -13.57
N TYR A 71 -8.06 7.93 -12.46
CA TYR A 71 -7.56 8.51 -11.21
C TYR A 71 -6.17 9.13 -11.39
N LEU A 72 -5.24 8.41 -12.02
CA LEU A 72 -3.86 8.87 -12.19
C LEU A 72 -3.75 10.04 -13.18
N VAL A 73 -4.53 10.01 -14.28
CA VAL A 73 -4.63 11.12 -15.23
C VAL A 73 -5.20 12.36 -14.55
N ASP A 74 -6.17 12.19 -13.65
CA ASP A 74 -6.73 13.29 -12.88
C ASP A 74 -5.66 13.98 -12.02
N LEU A 75 -4.87 13.21 -11.26
CA LEU A 75 -3.73 13.72 -10.49
C LEU A 75 -2.71 14.45 -11.37
N ILE A 76 -2.33 13.85 -12.50
CA ILE A 76 -1.33 14.42 -13.43
C ILE A 76 -1.86 15.72 -14.04
N SER A 77 -3.15 15.77 -14.39
CA SER A 77 -3.76 16.95 -15.00
C SER A 77 -3.78 18.16 -14.06
N LYS A 78 -3.79 17.90 -12.74
CA LYS A 78 -3.67 18.90 -11.67
C LYS A 78 -2.22 19.21 -11.28
N GLY A 79 -1.26 18.72 -12.05
CA GLY A 79 0.16 18.94 -11.83
C GLY A 79 0.82 17.95 -10.86
N GLY A 80 0.12 16.92 -10.38
CA GLY A 80 0.68 15.97 -9.41
C GLY A 80 1.95 15.28 -9.90
N GLN A 81 3.00 15.31 -9.07
CA GLN A 81 4.25 14.59 -9.28
C GLN A 81 4.38 13.48 -8.25
N PHE A 82 4.39 12.23 -8.69
CA PHE A 82 4.38 11.11 -7.76
C PHE A 82 5.08 9.86 -8.26
N THR A 83 5.43 9.02 -7.30
CA THR A 83 5.88 7.65 -7.51
C THR A 83 4.87 6.68 -6.89
N ILE A 84 4.53 5.62 -7.61
CA ILE A 84 3.70 4.53 -7.09
C ILE A 84 4.59 3.42 -6.55
N VAL A 85 4.35 3.00 -5.31
CA VAL A 85 5.18 2.01 -4.61
C VAL A 85 4.40 0.74 -4.33
N PHE A 86 4.95 -0.42 -4.70
CA PHE A 86 4.42 -1.73 -4.37
C PHE A 86 5.42 -2.50 -3.50
N PHE A 87 4.99 -2.91 -2.30
CA PHE A 87 5.82 -3.70 -1.40
C PHE A 87 5.67 -5.20 -1.70
N LYS A 88 6.76 -5.96 -1.61
CA LYS A 88 6.72 -7.41 -1.89
C LYS A 88 5.88 -8.18 -0.86
N ASP A 89 5.92 -7.79 0.40
CA ASP A 89 5.19 -8.46 1.48
C ASP A 89 3.68 -8.19 1.48
N ALA A 90 3.21 -7.13 0.82
CA ALA A 90 1.78 -6.87 0.60
C ALA A 90 1.11 -8.01 -0.20
N GLU A 91 1.86 -8.77 -1.00
CA GLU A 91 1.35 -9.97 -1.67
C GLU A 91 0.78 -11.01 -0.71
N TYR A 92 1.23 -11.04 0.54
CA TYR A 92 0.73 -12.00 1.53
C TYR A 92 -0.68 -11.66 2.00
N ALA A 93 -1.14 -10.43 1.81
CA ALA A 93 -2.45 -9.96 2.24
C ALA A 93 -3.62 -10.42 1.36
N TYR A 94 -3.32 -10.89 0.14
CA TYR A 94 -4.33 -11.36 -0.83
C TYR A 94 -4.69 -12.84 -0.66
N PHE A 95 -4.37 -13.46 0.48
CA PHE A 95 -4.61 -14.89 0.72
C PHE A 95 -6.09 -15.31 0.59
N ASN A 96 -7.03 -14.41 0.92
CA ASN A 96 -8.47 -14.64 0.77
C ASN A 96 -8.94 -14.53 -0.69
N PHE A 97 -8.18 -13.83 -1.53
CA PHE A 97 -8.52 -13.52 -2.92
C PHE A 97 -7.27 -13.67 -3.82
N PRO A 98 -6.68 -14.88 -3.91
CA PRO A 98 -5.41 -15.10 -4.60
C PRO A 98 -5.42 -14.69 -6.08
N GLU A 99 -6.59 -14.68 -6.72
CA GLU A 99 -6.79 -14.16 -8.07
C GLU A 99 -6.36 -12.69 -8.22
N LEU A 100 -6.46 -11.89 -7.15
CA LEU A 100 -6.05 -10.48 -7.16
C LEU A 100 -4.54 -10.31 -7.26
N LEU A 101 -3.73 -11.34 -6.95
CA LEU A 101 -2.29 -11.29 -7.19
C LEU A 101 -1.98 -11.16 -8.69
N SER A 102 -2.74 -11.86 -9.54
CA SER A 102 -2.58 -11.74 -10.99
C SER A 102 -2.97 -10.34 -11.49
N LEU A 103 -4.03 -9.76 -10.92
CA LEU A 103 -4.47 -8.41 -11.22
C LEU A 103 -3.45 -7.37 -10.76
N ARG A 104 -2.86 -7.54 -9.57
CA ARG A 104 -1.77 -6.72 -9.04
C ARG A 104 -0.54 -6.75 -9.93
N THR A 105 -0.09 -7.93 -10.36
CA THR A 105 1.02 -8.06 -11.31
C THR A 105 0.69 -7.40 -12.64
N ALA A 106 -0.53 -7.59 -13.15
CA ALA A 106 -0.97 -6.94 -14.37
C ALA A 106 -1.01 -5.41 -14.24
N LEU A 107 -1.41 -4.88 -13.08
CA LEU A 107 -1.37 -3.45 -12.77
C LEU A 107 0.06 -2.90 -12.81
N ILE A 108 0.98 -3.54 -12.09
CA ILE A 108 2.40 -3.14 -12.08
C ILE A 108 2.96 -3.11 -13.50
N LEU A 109 2.76 -4.18 -14.27
CA LEU A 109 3.26 -4.29 -15.64
C LEU A 109 2.62 -3.25 -16.56
N HIS A 110 1.32 -3.00 -16.41
CA HIS A 110 0.61 -2.01 -17.20
C HIS A 110 1.18 -0.62 -16.96
N LEU A 111 1.31 -0.22 -15.69
CA LEU A 111 1.86 1.09 -15.33
C LEU A 111 3.30 1.25 -15.82
N GLN A 112 4.15 0.23 -15.62
CA GLN A 112 5.57 0.28 -16.04
C GLN A 112 5.78 0.31 -17.55
N LYS A 113 4.93 -0.36 -18.33
CA LYS A 113 5.14 -0.52 -19.78
C LYS A 113 4.34 0.45 -20.64
N ASN A 114 3.19 0.89 -20.16
CA ASN A 114 2.25 1.68 -20.95
C ASN A 114 2.08 3.12 -20.45
N THR A 115 2.73 3.50 -19.35
CA THR A 115 2.68 4.86 -18.82
C THR A 115 4.09 5.39 -18.56
N THR A 116 4.22 6.69 -18.32
CA THR A 116 5.47 7.34 -17.91
C THR A 116 5.61 7.43 -16.39
N ILE A 117 4.71 6.81 -15.64
CA ILE A 117 4.67 6.90 -14.17
C ILE A 117 5.84 6.11 -13.58
N ASP A 118 6.51 6.70 -12.59
CA ASP A 118 7.54 5.98 -11.84
C ASP A 118 6.91 4.96 -10.90
N VAL A 119 7.19 3.67 -11.12
CA VAL A 119 6.65 2.54 -10.34
C VAL A 119 7.78 1.76 -9.70
N ARG A 120 7.81 1.74 -8.36
CA ARG A 120 8.85 1.08 -7.56
C ARG A 120 8.33 -0.20 -6.94
N THR A 121 8.96 -1.31 -7.29
CA THR A 121 8.63 -2.66 -6.77
C THR A 121 9.79 -3.30 -6.02
N THR A 122 10.87 -2.55 -5.78
CA THR A 122 12.14 -3.05 -5.23
C THR A 122 12.12 -3.15 -3.71
N PHE A 123 11.17 -2.50 -3.04
CA PHE A 123 11.08 -2.53 -1.58
C PHE A 123 10.43 -3.83 -1.10
N SER A 124 11.16 -4.53 -0.23
CA SER A 124 10.65 -5.80 0.31
C SER A 124 9.52 -5.59 1.31
N ARG A 125 9.63 -4.57 2.18
CA ARG A 125 8.77 -4.34 3.35
C ARG A 125 8.65 -2.86 3.69
N CYS A 126 7.54 -2.44 4.29
CA CYS A 126 7.32 -1.05 4.71
C CYS A 126 8.12 -0.63 5.96
N LEU A 127 8.69 -1.59 6.72
CA LEU A 127 9.64 -1.31 7.81
C LEU A 127 11.11 -1.54 7.41
N SER A 128 11.38 -1.73 6.10
CA SER A 128 12.74 -1.98 5.61
C SER A 128 13.63 -0.74 5.70
N LYS A 129 14.95 -0.96 5.82
CA LYS A 129 15.90 0.15 5.87
C LYS A 129 15.93 0.89 4.53
N GLU A 130 15.82 0.15 3.43
CA GLU A 130 15.79 0.66 2.06
C GLU A 130 14.63 1.62 1.85
N TRP A 131 13.42 1.25 2.32
CA TRP A 131 12.27 2.15 2.31
C TRP A 131 12.49 3.38 3.19
N GLY A 132 13.02 3.19 4.40
CA GLY A 132 13.34 4.31 5.30
C GLY A 132 14.33 5.31 4.69
N SER A 133 15.39 4.82 4.05
CA SER A 133 16.37 5.66 3.34
C SER A 133 15.73 6.37 2.14
N PHE A 134 14.89 5.67 1.37
CA PHE A 134 14.16 6.31 0.28
C PHE A 134 13.26 7.47 0.75
N LEU A 135 12.53 7.31 1.85
CA LEU A 135 11.73 8.41 2.42
C LEU A 135 12.58 9.60 2.89
N GLU A 136 13.76 9.33 3.44
CA GLU A 136 14.71 10.39 3.85
C GLU A 136 15.33 11.13 2.65
N GLU A 137 15.62 10.41 1.57
CA GLU A 137 16.26 10.95 0.37
C GLU A 137 15.28 11.68 -0.56
N SER A 138 14.06 11.15 -0.72
CA SER A 138 13.05 11.69 -1.64
C SER A 138 12.18 12.79 -1.01
N TYR A 139 12.12 12.84 0.33
CA TYR A 139 11.36 13.83 1.10
C TYR A 139 9.93 14.09 0.56
N PRO A 140 9.10 13.04 0.44
CA PRO A 140 7.75 13.21 -0.07
C PRO A 140 6.89 14.03 0.89
N TYR A 141 6.05 14.90 0.35
CA TYR A 141 5.17 15.74 1.16
C TYR A 141 4.10 14.92 1.88
N PHE A 142 3.49 13.97 1.18
CA PHE A 142 2.61 12.97 1.76
C PHE A 142 2.72 11.61 1.05
N LEU A 143 2.13 10.60 1.69
CA LEU A 143 1.87 9.28 1.13
C LEU A 143 0.35 9.02 1.13
N ILE A 144 -0.22 8.68 -0.02
CA ILE A 144 -1.61 8.23 -0.13
C ILE A 144 -1.69 6.75 0.28
N VAL A 145 -2.54 6.44 1.28
CA VAL A 145 -2.75 5.08 1.82
C VAL A 145 -4.22 4.85 2.08
N ALA A 146 -4.67 3.61 1.90
CA ALA A 146 -6.01 3.17 2.28
C ALA A 146 -6.14 3.04 3.81
N ASP A 147 -7.26 3.54 4.32
CA ASP A 147 -7.68 3.39 5.71
C ASP A 147 -8.27 2.01 6.01
N GLU A 148 -8.78 1.31 4.99
CA GLU A 148 -9.30 -0.05 5.11
C GLU A 148 -8.80 -0.95 3.97
N GLY A 149 -8.42 -2.18 4.33
CA GLY A 149 -8.11 -3.24 3.37
C GLY A 149 -9.30 -4.18 3.14
N LEU A 150 -9.10 -5.23 2.32
CA LEU A 150 -10.12 -6.26 2.07
C LEU A 150 -10.41 -7.13 3.29
N ASN A 151 -9.57 -7.07 4.32
CA ASN A 151 -9.73 -7.72 5.62
C ASN A 151 -8.87 -7.03 6.69
N ASP A 152 -9.13 -7.34 7.95
CA ASP A 152 -8.44 -6.72 9.10
C ASP A 152 -6.92 -6.83 9.04
N LEU A 153 -6.36 -7.95 8.55
CA LEU A 153 -4.91 -8.13 8.48
C LEU A 153 -4.27 -7.24 7.41
N GLN A 154 -4.98 -6.99 6.32
CA GLN A 154 -4.54 -6.05 5.29
C GLN A 154 -4.65 -4.60 5.79
N THR A 155 -5.74 -4.26 6.48
CA THR A 155 -5.86 -2.97 7.19
C THR A 155 -4.68 -2.76 8.16
N GLN A 156 -4.23 -3.82 8.85
CA GLN A 156 -3.07 -3.72 9.74
C GLN A 156 -1.77 -3.41 8.99
N LEU A 157 -1.56 -3.95 7.78
CA LEU A 157 -0.39 -3.59 6.96
C LEU A 157 -0.39 -2.11 6.60
N PHE A 158 -1.55 -1.55 6.22
CA PHE A 158 -1.70 -0.13 5.96
C PHE A 158 -1.42 0.70 7.22
N ASN A 159 -1.92 0.27 8.37
CA ASN A 159 -1.61 0.93 9.64
C ASN A 159 -0.11 0.94 9.95
N PHE A 160 0.62 -0.14 9.68
CA PHE A 160 2.08 -0.15 9.81
C PHE A 160 2.77 0.84 8.87
N LEU A 161 2.30 0.94 7.63
CA LEU A 161 2.82 1.91 6.65
C LEU A 161 2.56 3.36 7.11
N ILE A 162 1.37 3.65 7.64
CA ILE A 162 0.99 4.96 8.21
C ILE A 162 1.90 5.31 9.40
N ILE A 163 2.01 4.42 10.38
CA ILE A 163 2.86 4.62 11.57
C ILE A 163 4.33 4.84 11.18
N HIS A 164 4.85 4.05 10.24
CA HIS A 164 6.23 4.20 9.78
C HIS A 164 6.44 5.52 9.02
N SER A 165 5.48 5.94 8.20
CA SER A 165 5.54 7.22 7.47
C SER A 165 5.58 8.39 8.45
N TRP A 166 4.73 8.38 9.49
CA TRP A 166 4.80 9.39 10.54
C TRP A 166 6.12 9.34 11.31
N ALA A 167 6.67 8.17 11.60
CA ALA A 167 7.99 8.05 12.23
C ALA A 167 9.09 8.75 11.41
N ARG A 168 8.91 8.81 10.09
CA ARG A 168 9.81 9.47 9.12
C ARG A 168 9.41 10.89 8.73
N LYS A 169 8.47 11.51 9.47
CA LYS A 169 7.99 12.88 9.24
C LYS A 169 7.25 13.08 7.91
N VAL A 170 6.74 12.00 7.32
CA VAL A 170 5.93 12.06 6.09
C VAL A 170 4.46 12.14 6.49
N ASN A 171 3.71 13.07 5.89
CA ASN A 171 2.27 13.17 6.11
C ASN A 171 1.54 12.00 5.42
N VAL A 172 0.33 11.70 5.86
CA VAL A 172 -0.48 10.64 5.25
C VAL A 172 -1.75 11.24 4.72
N VAL A 173 -2.13 10.86 3.51
CA VAL A 173 -3.44 11.16 2.93
C VAL A 173 -4.24 9.87 2.86
N LEU A 174 -5.48 9.90 3.30
CA LEU A 174 -6.36 8.75 3.17
C LEU A 174 -6.91 8.63 1.74
N SER A 175 -6.99 7.41 1.22
CA SER A 175 -7.64 7.15 -0.08
C SER A 175 -9.14 7.37 -0.02
N SER A 176 -9.76 7.14 1.15
CA SER A 176 -11.19 7.35 1.35
C SER A 176 -11.53 8.84 1.47
N GLY A 177 -12.74 9.19 1.04
CA GLY A 177 -13.25 10.56 1.13
C GLY A 177 -12.58 11.56 0.19
N GLN A 178 -11.82 11.09 -0.80
CA GLN A 178 -11.25 11.96 -1.82
C GLN A 178 -12.34 12.49 -2.76
N GLU A 179 -12.32 13.78 -3.02
CA GLU A 179 -13.21 14.43 -4.00
C GLU A 179 -12.36 15.27 -4.95
N SER A 180 -12.67 15.19 -6.24
CA SER A 180 -11.95 15.95 -7.24
C SER A 180 -12.89 16.90 -7.96
N ASP A 181 -12.43 18.14 -8.13
CA ASP A 181 -13.00 19.08 -9.09
C ASP A 181 -12.03 19.33 -10.27
N VAL A 182 -12.27 20.38 -11.04
CA VAL A 182 -11.47 20.71 -12.24
C VAL A 182 -10.01 21.08 -11.88
N LEU A 183 -9.77 21.66 -10.70
CA LEU A 183 -8.48 22.25 -10.31
C LEU A 183 -7.81 21.49 -9.18
N CYS A 184 -8.61 20.94 -8.25
CA CYS A 184 -8.17 20.50 -6.95
C CYS A 184 -8.58 19.05 -6.68
N LEU A 185 -7.71 18.35 -5.96
CA LEU A 185 -8.06 17.09 -5.31
C LEU A 185 -8.15 17.36 -3.82
N TYR A 186 -9.34 17.22 -3.26
CA TYR A 186 -9.61 17.33 -1.83
C TYR A 186 -9.49 15.97 -1.17
N ALA A 187 -8.80 15.91 -0.04
CA ALA A 187 -8.63 14.67 0.71
C ALA A 187 -8.41 14.94 2.20
N TYR A 188 -8.54 13.90 3.01
CA TYR A 188 -8.19 13.95 4.43
C TYR A 188 -6.68 13.79 4.61
N LEU A 189 -6.02 14.89 4.97
CA LEU A 189 -4.60 14.94 5.32
C LEU A 189 -4.41 14.71 6.82
N LEU A 190 -3.60 13.72 7.15
CA LEU A 190 -3.13 13.40 8.49
C LEU A 190 -1.68 13.86 8.68
N PRO A 191 -1.45 15.03 9.30
CA PRO A 191 -0.11 15.58 9.42
C PRO A 191 0.78 14.75 10.34
N SER A 192 2.07 14.73 10.02
CA SER A 192 3.08 14.06 10.82
C SER A 192 3.53 14.93 11.99
N MET A 193 3.07 14.59 13.20
CA MET A 193 3.29 15.39 14.41
C MET A 193 4.37 14.81 15.32
N TYR A 194 5.02 15.66 16.13
CA TYR A 194 6.04 15.24 17.12
C TYR A 194 5.62 14.05 17.99
N ARG A 195 4.34 14.01 18.39
CA ARG A 195 3.76 12.90 19.17
C ARG A 195 3.85 11.54 18.45
N HIS A 196 3.73 11.51 17.12
CA HIS A 196 3.81 10.27 16.33
C HIS A 196 5.24 9.76 16.26
N GLN A 197 6.24 10.64 16.17
CA GLN A 197 7.64 10.25 16.26
C GLN A 197 7.99 9.73 17.65
N ILE A 198 7.47 10.38 18.72
CA ILE A 198 7.67 9.90 20.10
C ILE A 198 7.01 8.54 20.33
N PHE A 199 5.79 8.33 19.82
CA PHE A 199 5.13 7.03 19.87
C PHE A 199 5.97 5.94 19.19
N SER A 200 6.45 6.21 17.98
CA SER A 200 7.25 5.27 17.21
C SER A 200 8.59 4.96 17.86
N TRP A 201 9.24 5.97 18.45
CA TRP A 201 10.49 5.81 19.17
C TRP A 201 10.31 4.96 20.44
N LYS A 202 9.28 5.26 21.27
CA LYS A 202 8.99 4.50 22.50
C LYS A 202 8.62 3.04 22.22
N ASN A 203 7.92 2.79 21.12
CA ASN A 203 7.37 1.48 20.78
C ASN A 203 8.18 0.75 19.69
N LYS A 204 9.41 1.18 19.38
CA LYS A 204 10.20 0.65 18.26
C LYS A 204 10.28 -0.88 18.23
N GLN A 205 10.51 -1.51 19.39
CA GLN A 205 10.59 -2.97 19.49
C GLN A 205 9.22 -3.63 19.31
N ASN A 206 8.18 -3.09 19.95
CA ASN A 206 6.80 -3.57 19.82
C ASN A 206 6.30 -3.50 18.37
N ILE A 207 6.59 -2.40 17.65
CA ILE A 207 6.27 -2.24 16.22
C ILE A 207 6.95 -3.34 15.40
N LYS A 208 8.25 -3.56 15.61
CA LYS A 208 9.01 -4.59 14.88
C LYS A 208 8.48 -5.99 15.14
N ASP A 209 8.19 -6.31 16.39
CA ASP A 209 7.72 -7.64 16.81
C ASP A 209 6.30 -7.91 16.32
N ALA A 210 5.41 -6.91 16.42
CA ALA A 210 4.04 -7.00 15.90
C ALA A 210 4.04 -7.14 14.37
N TYR A 211 4.85 -6.36 13.65
CA TYR A 211 4.95 -6.46 12.19
C TYR A 211 5.49 -7.82 11.75
N THR A 212 6.54 -8.32 12.40
CA THR A 212 7.08 -9.66 12.13
C THR A 212 6.03 -10.74 12.38
N THR A 213 5.25 -10.60 13.46
CA THR A 213 4.15 -11.53 13.78
C THR A 213 3.06 -11.49 12.72
N LEU A 214 2.66 -10.30 12.25
CA LEU A 214 1.69 -10.11 11.18
C LEU A 214 2.14 -10.79 9.88
N LEU A 215 3.38 -10.53 9.44
CA LEU A 215 3.93 -11.13 8.22
C LEU A 215 3.97 -12.65 8.30
N ASN A 216 4.42 -13.22 9.43
CA ASN A 216 4.42 -14.66 9.65
C ASN A 216 3.00 -15.27 9.66
N GLN A 217 1.99 -14.51 10.07
CA GLN A 217 0.60 -14.96 9.99
C GLN A 217 0.08 -14.91 8.54
N LEU A 218 0.29 -13.79 7.85
CA LEU A 218 -0.12 -13.62 6.45
C LEU A 218 0.54 -14.66 5.53
N GLU A 219 1.82 -14.92 5.70
CA GLU A 219 2.54 -15.94 4.93
C GLU A 219 1.97 -17.34 5.16
N ARG A 220 1.68 -17.70 6.42
CA ARG A 220 1.01 -18.98 6.74
C ARG A 220 -0.37 -19.08 6.09
N PHE A 221 -1.16 -18.00 6.12
CA PHE A 221 -2.47 -18.01 5.48
C PHE A 221 -2.38 -18.12 3.97
N LYS A 222 -1.44 -17.39 3.33
CA LYS A 222 -1.14 -17.53 1.90
C LYS A 222 -0.79 -18.98 1.55
N LEU A 223 0.14 -19.60 2.28
CA LEU A 223 0.53 -21.00 2.04
C LEU A 223 -0.65 -21.96 2.23
N SER A 224 -1.47 -21.75 3.26
CA SER A 224 -2.66 -22.56 3.52
C SER A 224 -3.74 -22.40 2.45
N ALA A 225 -3.93 -21.19 1.91
CA ALA A 225 -4.89 -20.91 0.84
C ALA A 225 -4.44 -21.50 -0.50
N LEU A 226 -3.13 -21.53 -0.75
CA LEU A 226 -2.54 -22.10 -1.96
C LEU A 226 -2.43 -23.63 -1.91
N ALA A 227 -2.28 -24.24 -0.73
CA ALA A 227 -2.06 -25.69 -0.61
C ALA A 227 -3.13 -26.56 -1.31
N PRO A 228 -4.44 -26.26 -1.25
CA PRO A 228 -5.46 -27.00 -1.99
C PRO A 228 -5.35 -26.84 -3.51
N LEU A 229 -4.87 -25.68 -4.00
CA LEU A 229 -4.72 -25.39 -5.43
C LEU A 229 -3.57 -26.18 -6.06
N PHE A 230 -2.57 -26.57 -5.26
CA PHE A 230 -1.39 -27.29 -5.74
C PHE A 230 -1.37 -28.79 -5.44
N GLY A 231 -2.28 -29.32 -4.60
CA GLY A 231 -2.31 -30.76 -4.28
C GLY A 231 -0.95 -31.33 -3.84
N SER A 232 -0.72 -32.63 -4.02
CA SER A 232 0.50 -33.36 -3.59
C SER A 232 1.80 -32.99 -4.36
N LEU A 233 1.92 -31.78 -4.91
CA LEU A 233 3.19 -31.26 -5.41
C LEU A 233 4.11 -31.01 -4.22
N LYS A 234 4.98 -32.00 -3.93
CA LYS A 234 6.06 -31.86 -2.96
C LYS A 234 6.93 -30.69 -3.39
N TRP A 235 6.98 -29.66 -2.55
CA TRP A 235 7.79 -28.44 -2.66
C TRP A 235 9.32 -28.65 -2.72
N ASN A 236 9.78 -29.86 -3.01
CA ASN A 236 11.21 -30.19 -3.00
C ASN A 236 11.94 -29.76 -4.28
N ASN A 237 11.25 -29.32 -5.34
CA ASN A 237 11.85 -29.05 -6.64
C ASN A 237 11.47 -27.67 -7.24
N ILE A 238 11.38 -26.61 -6.43
CA ILE A 238 11.39 -25.24 -6.98
C ILE A 238 12.63 -24.51 -6.47
N THR A 239 13.78 -25.02 -6.92
CA THR A 239 15.00 -24.21 -7.07
C THR A 239 15.05 -23.78 -8.52
N GLU A 240 14.98 -22.46 -8.74
CA GLU A 240 15.37 -21.72 -9.95
C GLU A 240 15.56 -22.55 -11.22
N GLU A 241 14.47 -22.89 -11.92
CA GLU A 241 14.55 -23.13 -13.35
C GLU A 241 14.12 -21.84 -14.08
N PRO A 242 15.02 -21.18 -14.83
CA PRO A 242 14.65 -20.04 -15.64
C PRO A 242 13.66 -20.51 -16.70
N CYS A 243 12.50 -19.86 -16.78
CA CYS A 243 11.51 -20.07 -17.83
C CYS A 243 12.09 -19.62 -19.19
N PHE A 244 12.93 -20.45 -19.79
CA PHE A 244 13.25 -20.41 -21.20
C PHE A 244 12.22 -21.26 -21.94
N TRP A 245 11.11 -20.65 -22.32
CA TRP A 245 10.41 -21.09 -23.53
C TRP A 245 10.58 -20.03 -24.58
N PHE A 246 11.60 -20.27 -25.40
CA PHE A 246 11.88 -19.59 -26.64
C PHE A 246 10.63 -19.59 -27.53
N ILE A 247 10.30 -18.39 -28.01
CA ILE A 247 9.64 -18.18 -29.29
C ILE A 247 10.47 -18.90 -30.35
N SER A 248 9.85 -19.74 -31.17
CA SER A 248 10.41 -20.21 -32.42
C SER A 248 9.30 -20.24 -33.46
N CYS A 249 9.40 -19.27 -34.38
CA CYS A 249 8.74 -19.10 -35.68
C CYS A 249 7.21 -19.15 -35.74
#